data_AF-A0A950X599-F1
#
_entry.id   AF-A0A950X599-F1
#
_cell.length_a   1.000
_cell.length_b   1.000
_cell.length_c   1.000
_cell.angle_alpha   90.00
_cell.angle_beta   90.00
_cell.angle_gamma   90.00
#
_symmetry.space_group_name_H-M   'P 1'
#
loop_
_entity.id
_entity.type
_entity.pdbx_description
1 polymer ?
#
loop_
_entity_poly.entity_id
_entity_poly.type
_entity_poly.pdbx_seq_one_letter_code
_entity_poly.pdbx_strand_id
1 'polypeptide(L)'
;MHLAGDKAFWRKLTQNLYILAIFSLSMGASAEGNTAVNIGTSWPDRRPIGRIIFAAPTHITPANINGWENGGPKVIGAVAFRQDILARVSTSIANVKKMRGQGIIIWDITGCGKTSWKLPHEQYLGDPRFLDPKGSGLTVKTAYGPYVPPGSALGIRGIEQSMNSIANKIFASIRSAGLACGVAIRAEKVSVNSEGQLDGSVNDGELIYDTVTHQLADLDAKLVYAYNRWGCRIFYVDSNAASQELISAQQMQCNPTWAPAWLYTELHRRHPDCVIFPEEIYTGSFKFSSAGINDPAYQYERAASRYTELRNQWQSPFVGSNETAAVPDTFTLICASNIGSSDPADTPKIIAALQAHRCILMADVWHNDPGITLIKIWQTDAGVNGF
;
A
#
# COMPACT_ATOMS: atom_id res chain seq x y z
N MET A 1 18.56 -50.82 -29.17
CA MET A 1 18.27 -50.45 -27.77
C MET A 1 17.54 -49.12 -27.79
N HIS A 2 16.21 -49.10 -27.65
CA HIS A 2 15.41 -47.87 -27.73
C HIS A 2 15.28 -47.22 -26.35
N LEU A 3 15.72 -45.96 -26.22
CA LEU A 3 15.36 -45.10 -25.10
C LEU A 3 14.12 -44.28 -25.47
N ALA A 4 12.95 -44.84 -25.19
CA ALA A 4 11.69 -44.09 -25.16
C ALA A 4 11.65 -43.24 -23.87
N GLY A 5 12.34 -42.09 -23.90
CA GLY A 5 12.54 -41.21 -22.74
C GLY A 5 11.54 -40.05 -22.64
N ASP A 6 10.38 -40.35 -22.06
CA ASP A 6 9.41 -39.43 -21.41
C ASP A 6 9.21 -37.99 -21.97
N LYS A 7 8.05 -37.75 -22.59
CA LYS A 7 7.58 -36.42 -23.01
C LYS A 7 7.29 -35.46 -21.83
N ALA A 8 7.08 -35.95 -20.61
CA ALA A 8 6.85 -35.11 -19.44
C ALA A 8 8.15 -34.44 -18.95
N PHE A 9 9.31 -35.12 -19.09
CA PHE A 9 10.62 -34.55 -18.80
C PHE A 9 10.90 -33.32 -19.69
N TRP A 10 10.71 -33.45 -21.00
CA TRP A 10 10.91 -32.35 -21.96
C TRP A 10 9.91 -31.19 -21.80
N ARG A 11 8.68 -31.45 -21.31
CA ARG A 11 7.72 -30.38 -20.95
C ARG A 11 8.15 -29.60 -19.71
N LYS A 12 8.68 -30.27 -18.67
CA LYS A 12 9.23 -29.56 -17.49
C LYS A 12 10.47 -28.76 -17.84
N LEU A 13 11.36 -29.28 -18.70
CA LEU A 13 12.56 -28.57 -19.13
C LEU A 13 12.22 -27.28 -19.89
N THR A 14 11.25 -27.34 -20.81
CA THR A 14 10.82 -26.17 -21.60
C THR A 14 10.02 -25.15 -20.79
N GLN A 15 9.22 -25.56 -19.81
CA GLN A 15 8.56 -24.61 -18.89
C GLN A 15 9.55 -23.86 -17.99
N ASN A 16 10.58 -24.54 -17.47
CA ASN A 16 11.61 -23.88 -16.66
C ASN A 16 12.51 -22.94 -17.48
N LEU A 17 12.79 -23.28 -18.75
CA LEU A 17 13.52 -22.40 -19.66
C LEU A 17 12.72 -21.14 -20.04
N TYR A 18 11.39 -21.23 -20.18
CA TYR A 18 10.53 -20.05 -20.38
C TYR A 18 10.51 -19.12 -19.15
N ILE A 19 10.56 -19.67 -17.94
CA ILE A 19 10.61 -18.86 -16.71
C ILE A 19 11.98 -18.17 -16.56
N LEU A 20 13.10 -18.84 -16.89
CA LEU A 20 14.42 -18.18 -16.90
C LEU A 20 14.56 -17.11 -17.98
N ALA A 21 13.98 -17.33 -19.17
CA ALA A 21 14.06 -16.39 -20.28
C ALA A 21 13.33 -15.06 -19.98
N ILE A 22 12.24 -15.09 -19.21
CA ILE A 22 11.52 -13.88 -18.78
C ILE A 22 12.33 -13.08 -17.73
N PHE A 23 13.11 -13.75 -16.88
CA PHE A 23 13.95 -13.09 -15.86
C PHE A 23 15.29 -12.57 -16.38
N SER A 24 15.83 -13.14 -17.47
CA SER A 24 17.15 -12.72 -18.01
C SER A 24 17.10 -11.51 -18.94
N LEU A 25 15.89 -11.05 -19.32
CA LEU A 25 15.68 -9.94 -20.27
C LEU A 25 15.54 -8.55 -19.62
N SER A 26 15.62 -8.44 -18.28
CA SER A 26 15.53 -7.17 -17.54
C SER A 26 16.85 -6.67 -16.94
N MET A 27 17.97 -7.41 -17.12
CA MET A 27 19.31 -7.01 -16.68
C MET A 27 20.26 -6.72 -17.84
N GLY A 28 19.77 -5.95 -18.82
CA GLY A 28 20.62 -5.21 -19.75
C GLY A 28 20.96 -3.84 -19.16
N ALA A 29 22.21 -3.64 -18.75
CA ALA A 29 22.65 -2.32 -18.29
C ALA A 29 22.74 -1.35 -19.47
N SER A 30 21.85 -0.35 -19.52
CA SER A 30 21.98 0.82 -20.40
C SER A 30 22.50 2.01 -19.60
N ALA A 31 23.82 2.09 -19.43
CA ALA A 31 24.49 3.32 -19.03
C ALA A 31 24.59 4.26 -20.24
N GLU A 32 23.48 4.80 -20.72
CA GLU A 32 23.43 5.82 -21.77
C GLU A 32 22.07 6.54 -21.78
N GLY A 33 22.08 7.88 -21.83
CA GLY A 33 20.87 8.69 -22.05
C GLY A 33 19.98 8.93 -20.82
N ASN A 34 20.39 9.86 -19.94
CA ASN A 34 19.51 10.42 -18.89
C ASN A 34 18.49 11.41 -19.50
N THR A 35 17.62 10.92 -20.40
CA THR A 35 16.38 11.63 -20.75
C THR A 35 15.42 11.47 -19.59
N ALA A 36 14.97 12.58 -18.99
CA ALA A 36 14.04 12.56 -17.87
C ALA A 36 12.80 11.71 -18.18
N VAL A 37 12.75 10.50 -17.63
CA VAL A 37 11.56 9.65 -17.66
C VAL A 37 10.45 10.42 -16.96
N ASN A 38 9.27 10.48 -17.57
CA ASN A 38 8.24 11.46 -17.26
C ASN A 38 7.41 11.10 -16.00
N ILE A 39 8.10 10.84 -14.89
CA ILE A 39 7.54 10.23 -13.68
C ILE A 39 6.63 9.02 -14.02
N GLY A 40 5.36 9.00 -13.60
CA GLY A 40 4.65 9.90 -12.68
C GLY A 40 3.63 10.88 -13.28
N THR A 41 3.70 11.31 -14.55
CA THR A 41 2.64 12.12 -15.21
C THR A 41 1.34 11.34 -15.47
N SER A 42 1.20 10.17 -14.89
CA SER A 42 0.33 9.09 -15.31
C SER A 42 -0.97 8.98 -14.52
N TRP A 43 -1.04 9.57 -13.33
CA TRP A 43 -2.28 9.71 -12.57
C TRP A 43 -2.78 11.16 -12.62
N PRO A 44 -3.56 11.57 -13.63
CA PRO A 44 -4.06 12.95 -13.77
C PRO A 44 -5.29 13.23 -12.89
N ASP A 45 -6.00 12.20 -12.43
CA ASP A 45 -7.24 12.38 -11.66
C ASP A 45 -6.93 12.92 -10.26
N ARG A 46 -7.50 14.08 -9.93
CA ARG A 46 -7.35 14.78 -8.64
C ARG A 46 -8.61 14.73 -7.76
N ARG A 47 -9.64 13.97 -8.16
CA ARG A 47 -10.88 13.85 -7.38
C ARG A 47 -10.64 13.11 -6.05
N PRO A 48 -11.53 13.23 -5.05
CA PRO A 48 -11.33 12.58 -3.75
C PRO A 48 -11.25 11.04 -3.80
N ILE A 49 -10.65 10.44 -2.78
CA ILE A 49 -10.55 8.98 -2.58
C ILE A 49 -11.24 8.62 -1.26
N GLY A 50 -11.97 7.49 -1.23
CA GLY A 50 -12.49 6.94 0.02
C GLY A 50 -11.51 5.97 0.69
N ARG A 51 -11.40 5.98 2.01
CA ARG A 51 -10.77 4.92 2.81
C ARG A 51 -11.83 3.99 3.40
N ILE A 52 -11.56 2.69 3.46
CA ILE A 52 -12.35 1.70 4.21
C ILE A 52 -11.41 0.96 5.16
N ILE A 53 -11.76 0.91 6.45
CA ILE A 53 -11.16 0.00 7.43
C ILE A 53 -12.17 -1.13 7.72
N PHE A 54 -11.65 -2.35 7.90
CA PHE A 54 -12.45 -3.54 8.23
C PHE A 54 -12.13 -4.17 9.59
N ALA A 55 -10.97 -3.85 10.17
CA ALA A 55 -10.51 -4.40 11.44
C ALA A 55 -9.75 -3.34 12.24
N ALA A 56 -9.70 -3.50 13.56
CA ALA A 56 -8.82 -2.74 14.42
C ALA A 56 -8.39 -3.57 15.65
N PRO A 57 -7.21 -3.29 16.25
CA PRO A 57 -6.70 -4.07 17.39
C PRO A 57 -7.61 -4.08 18.61
N THR A 58 -8.39 -3.02 18.79
CA THR A 58 -9.41 -2.85 19.84
C THR A 58 -10.55 -3.87 19.77
N HIS A 59 -10.76 -4.53 18.62
CA HIS A 59 -11.78 -5.56 18.43
C HIS A 59 -11.23 -6.99 18.52
N ILE A 60 -9.92 -7.18 18.76
CA ILE A 60 -9.30 -8.51 18.84
C ILE A 60 -9.79 -9.25 20.09
N THR A 61 -10.37 -10.44 19.90
CA THR A 61 -10.79 -11.36 20.99
C THR A 61 -10.42 -12.82 20.65
N PRO A 62 -10.48 -13.79 21.58
CA PRO A 62 -10.28 -15.21 21.25
C PRO A 62 -11.26 -15.78 20.21
N ALA A 63 -12.39 -15.10 19.99
CA ALA A 63 -13.36 -15.43 18.95
C ALA A 63 -13.17 -14.58 17.67
N ASN A 64 -12.54 -13.41 17.78
CA ASN A 64 -12.27 -12.48 16.69
C ASN A 64 -10.76 -12.15 16.61
N ILE A 65 -9.91 -13.13 16.31
CA ILE A 65 -8.46 -12.93 16.41
C ILE A 65 -7.94 -11.89 15.40
N ASN A 66 -8.58 -11.78 14.23
CA ASN A 66 -8.23 -10.82 13.18
C ASN A 66 -8.81 -9.41 13.37
N GLY A 67 -9.44 -9.12 14.52
CA GLY A 67 -9.87 -7.77 14.90
C GLY A 67 -10.99 -7.18 14.04
N TRP A 68 -11.75 -7.99 13.29
CA TRP A 68 -12.84 -7.51 12.43
C TRP A 68 -13.85 -6.69 13.23
N GLU A 69 -14.22 -5.49 12.78
CA GLU A 69 -15.12 -4.59 13.54
C GLU A 69 -16.50 -5.23 13.84
N ASN A 70 -16.97 -6.11 12.96
CA ASN A 70 -18.24 -6.84 13.10
C ASN A 70 -18.12 -8.15 13.92
N GLY A 71 -16.98 -8.39 14.57
CA GLY A 71 -16.71 -9.61 15.35
C GLY A 71 -16.22 -10.81 14.52
N GLY A 72 -16.26 -10.74 13.19
CA GLY A 72 -15.67 -11.75 12.31
C GLY A 72 -16.48 -13.04 12.14
N PRO A 73 -16.10 -13.89 11.16
CA PRO A 73 -16.92 -15.02 10.72
C PRO A 73 -17.07 -16.15 11.75
N LYS A 74 -16.23 -16.18 12.80
CA LYS A 74 -16.34 -17.13 13.92
C LYS A 74 -17.37 -16.67 14.98
N VAL A 75 -17.63 -15.37 15.11
CA VAL A 75 -18.63 -14.82 16.07
C VAL A 75 -20.00 -14.76 15.42
N ILE A 76 -20.12 -14.09 14.27
CA ILE A 76 -21.41 -13.84 13.61
C ILE A 76 -21.76 -14.86 12.51
N GLY A 77 -20.85 -15.79 12.21
CA GLY A 77 -21.00 -16.75 11.13
C GLY A 77 -20.59 -16.20 9.76
N ALA A 78 -20.03 -17.06 8.90
CA ALA A 78 -19.45 -16.64 7.61
C ALA A 78 -20.46 -15.98 6.63
N VAL A 79 -21.75 -16.31 6.73
CA VAL A 79 -22.80 -15.69 5.89
C VAL A 79 -23.08 -14.25 6.32
N ALA A 80 -23.29 -14.01 7.62
CA ALA A 80 -23.53 -12.66 8.14
C ALA A 80 -22.28 -11.78 7.96
N PHE A 81 -21.09 -12.32 8.26
CA PHE A 81 -19.81 -11.64 7.99
C PHE A 81 -19.67 -11.19 6.54
N ARG A 82 -20.00 -12.07 5.59
CA ARG A 82 -20.01 -11.72 4.15
C ARG A 82 -21.03 -10.64 3.82
N GLN A 83 -22.24 -10.72 4.36
CA GLN A 83 -23.31 -9.77 4.08
C GLN A 83 -22.95 -8.38 4.62
N ASP A 84 -22.46 -8.30 5.85
CA ASP A 84 -22.05 -7.05 6.49
C ASP A 84 -20.88 -6.36 5.77
N ILE A 85 -19.79 -7.09 5.47
CA ILE A 85 -18.64 -6.55 4.73
C ILE A 85 -19.06 -6.02 3.35
N LEU A 86 -19.95 -6.73 2.63
CA LEU A 86 -20.43 -6.26 1.32
C LEU A 86 -21.43 -5.10 1.43
N ALA A 87 -22.25 -5.04 2.48
CA ALA A 87 -23.13 -3.90 2.76
C ALA A 87 -22.32 -2.64 3.09
N ARG A 88 -21.28 -2.77 3.93
CA ARG A 88 -20.31 -1.71 4.24
C ARG A 88 -19.68 -1.15 2.97
N VAL A 89 -19.20 -2.00 2.08
CA VAL A 89 -18.64 -1.59 0.76
C VAL A 89 -19.67 -0.88 -0.11
N SER A 90 -20.93 -1.34 -0.12
CA SER A 90 -22.01 -0.68 -0.86
C SER A 90 -22.28 0.74 -0.33
N THR A 91 -22.31 0.92 0.99
CA THR A 91 -22.42 2.23 1.65
C THR A 91 -21.22 3.11 1.29
N SER A 92 -20.01 2.57 1.33
CA SER A 92 -18.78 3.29 0.95
C SER A 92 -18.77 3.75 -0.50
N ILE A 93 -19.21 2.92 -1.44
CA ILE A 93 -19.38 3.30 -2.85
C ILE A 93 -20.36 4.47 -2.99
N ALA A 94 -21.50 4.44 -2.28
CA ALA A 94 -22.46 5.54 -2.29
C ALA A 94 -21.84 6.83 -1.69
N ASN A 95 -21.04 6.71 -0.63
CA ASN A 95 -20.36 7.83 0.02
C ASN A 95 -19.28 8.46 -0.86
N VAL A 96 -18.44 7.67 -1.54
CA VAL A 96 -17.48 8.19 -2.52
C VAL A 96 -18.19 8.93 -3.66
N LYS A 97 -19.32 8.43 -4.13
CA LYS A 97 -20.13 9.11 -5.16
C LYS A 97 -20.71 10.45 -4.67
N LYS A 98 -21.06 10.61 -3.39
CA LYS A 98 -21.53 11.89 -2.81
C LYS A 98 -20.47 13.00 -2.88
N MET A 99 -19.18 12.65 -2.81
CA MET A 99 -18.04 13.58 -2.93
C MET A 99 -17.38 13.58 -4.32
N ARG A 100 -18.05 12.99 -5.33
CA ARG A 100 -17.56 12.84 -6.71
C ARG A 100 -16.15 12.22 -6.78
N GLY A 101 -15.85 11.29 -5.87
CA GLY A 101 -14.54 10.69 -5.76
C GLY A 101 -14.23 9.66 -6.86
N GLN A 102 -12.93 9.39 -7.04
CA GLN A 102 -12.39 8.54 -8.11
C GLN A 102 -12.18 7.07 -7.70
N GLY A 103 -11.99 6.78 -6.42
CA GLY A 103 -11.56 5.45 -5.97
C GLY A 103 -11.75 5.17 -4.49
N ILE A 104 -11.47 3.93 -4.10
CA ILE A 104 -11.54 3.45 -2.71
C ILE A 104 -10.27 2.67 -2.36
N ILE A 105 -9.58 3.08 -1.31
CA ILE A 105 -8.51 2.33 -0.63
C ILE A 105 -9.12 1.45 0.45
N ILE A 106 -8.76 0.18 0.48
CA ILE A 106 -9.11 -0.76 1.55
C ILE A 106 -7.89 -1.02 2.44
N TRP A 107 -8.01 -0.64 3.72
CA TRP A 107 -7.18 -1.15 4.81
C TRP A 107 -7.70 -2.49 5.31
N ASP A 108 -6.84 -3.23 6.01
CA ASP A 108 -7.20 -4.46 6.72
C ASP A 108 -7.96 -5.51 5.88
N ILE A 109 -7.62 -5.67 4.59
CA ILE A 109 -8.20 -6.72 3.74
C ILE A 109 -7.92 -8.14 4.29
N THR A 110 -6.89 -8.29 5.13
CA THR A 110 -6.51 -9.50 5.88
C THR A 110 -7.00 -9.52 7.33
N GLY A 111 -7.62 -8.42 7.79
CA GLY A 111 -7.72 -8.08 9.21
C GLY A 111 -6.35 -7.72 9.81
N CYS A 112 -6.30 -7.60 11.13
CA CYS A 112 -5.10 -7.17 11.86
C CYS A 112 -3.88 -8.09 11.69
N GLY A 113 -4.07 -9.36 11.28
CA GLY A 113 -2.96 -10.25 10.95
C GLY A 113 -2.69 -11.40 11.94
N LYS A 114 -3.71 -11.98 12.59
CA LYS A 114 -3.50 -13.08 13.55
C LYS A 114 -3.79 -14.46 12.98
N THR A 115 -2.78 -15.33 13.05
CA THR A 115 -2.97 -16.78 12.97
C THR A 115 -3.20 -17.46 14.33
N SER A 116 -3.01 -16.74 15.45
CA SER A 116 -3.19 -17.28 16.81
C SER A 116 -3.51 -16.17 17.81
N TRP A 117 -4.42 -16.43 18.77
CA TRP A 117 -4.71 -15.51 19.88
C TRP A 117 -3.51 -15.28 20.80
N LYS A 118 -2.52 -16.18 20.82
CA LYS A 118 -1.33 -16.07 21.68
C LYS A 118 -0.31 -15.00 21.22
N LEU A 119 -0.46 -14.50 20.00
CA LEU A 119 0.40 -13.44 19.48
C LEU A 119 0.04 -12.10 20.15
N PRO A 120 1.01 -11.17 20.33
CA PRO A 120 0.72 -9.80 20.76
C PRO A 120 -0.18 -9.08 19.75
N HIS A 121 -0.57 -7.84 20.00
CA HIS A 121 -1.53 -7.16 19.12
C HIS A 121 -0.83 -6.60 17.87
N GLU A 122 -0.85 -7.33 16.75
CA GLU A 122 -0.49 -6.75 15.46
C GLU A 122 -1.52 -5.65 15.13
N GLN A 123 -1.04 -4.49 14.71
CA GLN A 123 -1.92 -3.38 14.38
C GLN A 123 -2.56 -3.55 13.00
N TYR A 124 -1.76 -4.02 12.04
CA TYR A 124 -2.09 -4.14 10.63
C TYR A 124 -1.07 -5.06 9.93
N LEU A 125 -1.52 -6.01 9.10
CA LEU A 125 -0.59 -6.93 8.39
C LEU A 125 -0.03 -6.33 7.10
N GLY A 126 -0.87 -5.61 6.35
CA GLY A 126 -0.57 -5.00 5.05
C GLY A 126 0.12 -5.87 4.00
N ASP A 127 -0.18 -7.16 3.97
CA ASP A 127 0.21 -8.00 2.85
C ASP A 127 -0.99 -8.83 2.34
N PRO A 128 -1.64 -8.38 1.24
CA PRO A 128 -2.84 -9.03 0.71
C PRO A 128 -2.59 -10.45 0.18
N ARG A 129 -1.32 -10.83 -0.01
CA ARG A 129 -0.91 -12.17 -0.44
C ARG A 129 -1.28 -13.23 0.61
N PHE A 130 -1.38 -12.87 1.89
CA PHE A 130 -1.78 -13.80 2.96
C PHE A 130 -3.25 -14.26 2.93
N LEU A 131 -4.11 -13.66 2.09
CA LEU A 131 -5.43 -14.23 1.79
C LEU A 131 -5.33 -15.52 0.96
N ASP A 132 -4.28 -15.65 0.13
CA ASP A 132 -4.01 -16.85 -0.67
C ASP A 132 -2.49 -17.06 -0.83
N PRO A 133 -1.78 -17.56 0.20
CA PRO A 133 -0.32 -17.76 0.16
C PRO A 133 0.15 -18.68 -0.97
N LYS A 134 -0.74 -19.57 -1.44
CA LYS A 134 -0.45 -20.48 -2.55
C LYS A 134 -0.56 -19.76 -3.89
N GLY A 135 -1.68 -19.09 -4.15
CA GLY A 135 -1.91 -18.35 -5.40
C GLY A 135 -1.06 -17.09 -5.55
N SER A 136 -0.58 -16.52 -4.44
CA SER A 136 0.34 -15.37 -4.43
C SER A 136 1.83 -15.71 -4.52
N GLY A 137 2.20 -16.99 -4.40
CA GLY A 137 3.59 -17.43 -4.45
C GLY A 137 4.36 -17.38 -3.13
N LEU A 138 3.76 -16.94 -2.00
CA LEU A 138 4.40 -16.97 -0.67
C LEU A 138 4.80 -18.39 -0.21
N THR A 139 4.22 -19.42 -0.83
CA THR A 139 4.62 -20.83 -0.63
C THR A 139 5.93 -21.23 -1.35
N VAL A 140 6.58 -20.30 -2.05
CA VAL A 140 7.92 -20.45 -2.65
C VAL A 140 8.88 -19.55 -1.90
N LYS A 141 9.99 -20.12 -1.40
CA LYS A 141 11.00 -19.34 -0.66
C LYS A 141 11.73 -18.38 -1.60
N THR A 142 11.75 -17.10 -1.25
CA THR A 142 12.56 -16.05 -1.91
C THR A 142 13.59 -15.50 -0.93
N ALA A 143 14.47 -14.60 -1.39
CA ALA A 143 15.40 -13.87 -0.51
C ALA A 143 14.70 -12.71 0.22
N TYR A 144 13.73 -12.08 -0.45
CA TYR A 144 13.13 -10.81 -0.03
C TYR A 144 11.82 -10.98 0.76
N GLY A 145 10.89 -11.80 0.26
CA GLY A 145 9.54 -11.92 0.82
C GLY A 145 9.37 -12.98 1.92
N PRO A 146 8.19 -13.00 2.57
CA PRO A 146 7.83 -14.07 3.52
C PRO A 146 7.81 -15.44 2.85
N TYR A 147 8.17 -16.48 3.59
CA TYR A 147 7.95 -17.87 3.19
C TYR A 147 6.88 -18.50 4.09
N VAL A 148 5.75 -18.86 3.50
CA VAL A 148 4.68 -19.60 4.18
C VAL A 148 4.84 -21.09 3.87
N PRO A 149 5.12 -21.97 4.86
CA PRO A 149 5.24 -23.40 4.62
C PRO A 149 3.99 -23.98 3.92
N PRO A 150 4.11 -24.66 2.75
CA PRO A 150 2.96 -25.11 1.97
C PRO A 150 1.99 -26.04 2.72
N GLY A 151 2.51 -26.77 3.72
CA GLY A 151 1.73 -27.68 4.57
C GLY A 151 1.13 -27.03 5.84
N SER A 152 1.38 -25.75 6.12
CA SER A 152 0.81 -25.09 7.30
C SER A 152 -0.65 -24.72 7.08
N ALA A 153 -1.38 -24.46 8.17
CA ALA A 153 -2.76 -23.99 8.10
C ALA A 153 -2.89 -22.69 7.28
N LEU A 154 -1.90 -21.78 7.41
CA LEU A 154 -1.80 -20.54 6.64
C LEU A 154 -1.53 -20.82 5.16
N GLY A 155 -0.57 -21.70 4.85
CA GLY A 155 -0.22 -22.07 3.46
C GLY A 155 -1.37 -22.75 2.69
N ILE A 156 -2.23 -23.49 3.40
CA ILE A 156 -3.36 -24.22 2.80
C ILE A 156 -4.61 -23.33 2.67
N ARG A 157 -4.92 -22.48 3.66
CA ARG A 157 -6.22 -21.77 3.76
C ARG A 157 -6.16 -20.25 3.69
N GLY A 158 -4.97 -19.65 3.77
CA GLY A 158 -4.81 -18.23 4.04
C GLY A 158 -5.20 -17.86 5.47
N ILE A 159 -5.08 -16.57 5.79
CA ILE A 159 -5.29 -16.05 7.15
C ILE A 159 -6.76 -15.97 7.59
N GLU A 160 -7.67 -15.75 6.63
CA GLU A 160 -9.11 -15.81 6.82
C GLU A 160 -9.76 -16.30 5.52
N GLN A 161 -10.08 -17.59 5.47
CA GLN A 161 -10.59 -18.26 4.26
C GLN A 161 -11.90 -17.61 3.76
N SER A 162 -12.74 -17.12 4.68
CA SER A 162 -13.97 -16.41 4.33
C SER A 162 -13.64 -15.17 3.51
N MET A 163 -12.70 -14.36 4.00
CA MET A 163 -12.31 -13.08 3.43
C MET A 163 -11.62 -13.23 2.07
N ASN A 164 -10.82 -14.28 1.86
CA ASN A 164 -10.24 -14.61 0.56
C ASN A 164 -11.31 -14.67 -0.56
N SER A 165 -12.47 -15.26 -0.26
CA SER A 165 -13.61 -15.35 -1.20
C SER A 165 -14.47 -14.08 -1.30
N ILE A 166 -14.41 -13.21 -0.27
CA ILE A 166 -15.18 -11.97 -0.19
C ILE A 166 -14.43 -10.84 -0.91
N ALA A 167 -13.11 -10.75 -0.76
CA ALA A 167 -12.26 -9.74 -1.38
C ALA A 167 -12.52 -9.60 -2.89
N ASN A 168 -12.57 -10.72 -3.64
CA ASN A 168 -12.85 -10.70 -5.08
C ASN A 168 -14.20 -10.02 -5.40
N LYS A 169 -15.23 -10.16 -4.54
CA LYS A 169 -16.51 -9.46 -4.70
C LYS A 169 -16.43 -8.00 -4.29
N ILE A 170 -15.70 -7.65 -3.23
CA ILE A 170 -15.48 -6.25 -2.80
C ILE A 170 -14.90 -5.44 -3.97
N PHE A 171 -13.75 -5.86 -4.49
CA PHE A 171 -13.08 -5.15 -5.57
C PHE A 171 -13.91 -5.16 -6.87
N ALA A 172 -14.62 -6.26 -7.18
CA ALA A 172 -15.54 -6.27 -8.31
C ALA A 172 -16.68 -5.24 -8.16
N SER A 173 -17.27 -5.07 -6.97
CA SER A 173 -18.30 -4.04 -6.73
C SER A 173 -17.76 -2.62 -6.92
N ILE A 174 -16.52 -2.35 -6.48
CA ILE A 174 -15.86 -1.04 -6.65
C ILE A 174 -15.64 -0.74 -8.14
N ARG A 175 -15.06 -1.67 -8.91
CA ARG A 175 -14.87 -1.49 -10.36
C ARG A 175 -16.19 -1.32 -11.11
N SER A 176 -17.19 -2.16 -10.81
CA SER A 176 -18.54 -2.08 -11.41
C SER A 176 -19.26 -0.77 -11.08
N ALA A 177 -18.86 -0.07 -10.02
CA ALA A 177 -19.38 1.25 -9.68
C ALA A 177 -18.72 2.40 -10.46
N GLY A 178 -17.69 2.12 -11.29
CA GLY A 178 -16.91 3.12 -12.01
C GLY A 178 -15.78 3.75 -11.18
N LEU A 179 -15.37 3.10 -10.09
CA LEU A 179 -14.34 3.60 -9.16
C LEU A 179 -13.05 2.79 -9.29
N ALA A 180 -11.91 3.47 -9.17
CA ALA A 180 -10.60 2.84 -9.08
C ALA A 180 -10.48 2.02 -7.78
N CYS A 181 -9.95 0.81 -7.91
CA CYS A 181 -9.64 -0.03 -6.76
C CYS A 181 -8.31 0.38 -6.14
N GLY A 182 -8.28 0.41 -4.81
CA GLY A 182 -7.07 0.53 -4.06
C GLY A 182 -7.03 -0.33 -2.81
N VAL A 183 -5.82 -0.58 -2.33
CA VAL A 183 -5.56 -1.38 -1.15
C VAL A 183 -4.34 -0.80 -0.43
N ALA A 184 -4.37 -0.81 0.90
CA ALA A 184 -3.17 -0.57 1.67
C ALA A 184 -2.27 -1.81 1.63
N ILE A 185 -0.96 -1.60 1.60
CA ILE A 185 0.10 -2.59 1.75
C ILE A 185 1.14 -2.08 2.77
N ARG A 186 2.11 -2.89 3.18
CA ARG A 186 3.09 -2.56 4.23
C ARG A 186 4.54 -2.56 3.73
N ALA A 187 5.33 -1.54 4.08
CA ALA A 187 6.75 -1.44 3.69
C ALA A 187 7.70 -2.26 4.57
N GLU A 188 7.18 -2.94 5.59
CA GLU A 188 7.89 -3.88 6.45
C GLU A 188 7.78 -5.33 5.92
N LYS A 189 8.66 -6.17 6.45
CA LYS A 189 8.68 -7.61 6.21
C LYS A 189 7.78 -8.30 7.22
N VAL A 190 6.82 -9.05 6.71
CA VAL A 190 6.05 -9.99 7.53
C VAL A 190 6.88 -11.25 7.72
N SER A 191 7.09 -11.68 8.96
CA SER A 191 7.73 -12.96 9.25
C SER A 191 6.70 -14.08 9.45
N VAL A 192 7.18 -15.31 9.31
CA VAL A 192 6.41 -16.54 9.45
C VAL A 192 7.31 -17.57 10.12
N ASN A 193 6.87 -18.16 11.23
CA ASN A 193 7.64 -19.14 11.98
C ASN A 193 7.65 -20.54 11.34
N SER A 194 8.39 -21.47 11.94
CA SER A 194 8.51 -22.87 11.52
C SER A 194 7.17 -23.61 11.44
N GLU A 195 6.22 -23.27 12.31
CA GLU A 195 4.86 -23.81 12.35
C GLU A 195 3.96 -23.23 11.25
N GLY A 196 4.45 -22.22 10.51
CA GLY A 196 3.70 -21.49 9.51
C GLY A 196 2.61 -20.59 10.11
N GLN A 197 2.84 -20.10 11.31
CA GLN A 197 2.09 -19.00 11.94
C GLN A 197 2.83 -17.69 11.69
N LEU A 198 2.09 -16.59 11.67
CA LEU A 198 2.68 -15.26 11.79
C LEU A 198 3.30 -15.16 13.20
N ASP A 199 4.56 -14.75 13.29
CA ASP A 199 5.21 -14.36 14.53
C ASP A 199 4.97 -12.87 14.75
N GLY A 200 4.21 -12.52 15.80
CA GLY A 200 3.75 -11.15 16.10
C GLY A 200 4.86 -10.19 16.55
N SER A 201 6.05 -10.26 15.96
CA SER A 201 7.16 -9.33 16.19
C SER A 201 6.90 -7.98 15.52
N VAL A 202 5.93 -7.23 16.03
CA VAL A 202 5.61 -5.84 15.64
C VAL A 202 5.37 -4.92 16.84
N ASN A 203 5.90 -5.28 18.02
CA ASN A 203 6.07 -4.35 19.14
C ASN A 203 7.52 -3.85 19.16
N ASP A 204 7.73 -2.60 18.75
CA ASP A 204 8.95 -1.79 18.94
C ASP A 204 10.26 -2.41 18.40
N GLY A 205 10.14 -3.22 17.35
CA GLY A 205 11.25 -3.86 16.64
C GLY A 205 10.82 -4.20 15.23
N GLU A 206 10.77 -3.18 14.37
CA GLU A 206 10.37 -3.29 12.96
C GLU A 206 11.15 -4.42 12.26
N LEU A 207 10.43 -5.42 11.74
CA LEU A 207 11.02 -6.41 10.84
C LEU A 207 11.26 -5.75 9.48
N ILE A 208 12.36 -5.04 9.40
CA ILE A 208 12.82 -4.34 8.20
C ILE A 208 13.52 -5.31 7.26
N TYR A 209 13.51 -4.98 5.96
CA TYR A 209 14.29 -5.72 4.96
C TYR A 209 15.77 -5.47 5.21
N ASP A 210 16.60 -6.47 4.94
CA ASP A 210 18.06 -6.35 4.96
C ASP A 210 18.55 -5.27 3.97
N THR A 211 17.96 -5.22 2.77
CA THR A 211 18.30 -4.24 1.72
C THR A 211 17.09 -3.51 1.15
N VAL A 212 17.29 -2.30 0.63
CA VAL A 212 16.27 -1.53 -0.11
C VAL A 212 15.85 -2.27 -1.38
N THR A 213 16.74 -3.05 -1.99
CA THR A 213 16.44 -3.87 -3.16
C THR A 213 15.47 -5.00 -2.81
N HIS A 214 15.63 -5.63 -1.65
CA HIS A 214 14.67 -6.61 -1.15
C HIS A 214 13.34 -5.98 -0.73
N GLN A 215 13.36 -4.80 -0.10
CA GLN A 215 12.15 -4.04 0.22
C GLN A 215 11.35 -3.69 -1.04
N LEU A 216 12.02 -3.15 -2.05
CA LEU A 216 11.45 -2.86 -3.37
C LEU A 216 10.86 -4.12 -4.00
N ALA A 217 11.61 -5.22 -4.05
CA ALA A 217 11.16 -6.46 -4.67
C ALA A 217 9.91 -7.06 -3.99
N ASP A 218 9.79 -6.96 -2.66
CA ASP A 218 8.62 -7.47 -1.96
C ASP A 218 7.40 -6.53 -2.05
N LEU A 219 7.59 -5.21 -1.97
CA LEU A 219 6.53 -4.23 -2.23
C LEU A 219 5.99 -4.33 -3.66
N ASP A 220 6.88 -4.47 -4.64
CA ASP A 220 6.57 -4.72 -6.05
C ASP A 220 5.70 -6.00 -6.18
N ALA A 221 6.06 -7.08 -5.49
CA ALA A 221 5.28 -8.31 -5.48
C ALA A 221 3.92 -8.19 -4.77
N LYS A 222 3.81 -7.42 -3.67
CA LYS A 222 2.51 -7.10 -3.01
C LYS A 222 1.59 -6.32 -3.95
N LEU A 223 2.15 -5.30 -4.64
CA LEU A 223 1.46 -4.46 -5.61
C LEU A 223 0.98 -5.29 -6.81
N VAL A 224 1.88 -6.01 -7.47
CA VAL A 224 1.60 -6.87 -8.64
C VAL A 224 0.51 -7.90 -8.35
N TYR A 225 0.51 -8.50 -7.16
CA TYR A 225 -0.54 -9.44 -6.76
C TYR A 225 -1.93 -8.76 -6.70
N ALA A 226 -2.05 -7.62 -6.03
CA ALA A 226 -3.33 -6.90 -5.93
C ALA A 226 -3.76 -6.26 -7.26
N TYR A 227 -2.80 -5.78 -8.06
CA TYR A 227 -3.01 -5.30 -9.43
C TYR A 227 -3.63 -6.40 -10.31
N ASN A 228 -3.01 -7.58 -10.36
CA ASN A 228 -3.46 -8.68 -11.21
C ASN A 228 -4.75 -9.32 -10.70
N ARG A 229 -4.88 -9.51 -9.39
CA ARG A 229 -6.03 -10.21 -8.78
C ARG A 229 -7.29 -9.33 -8.72
N TRP A 230 -7.12 -8.03 -8.49
CA TRP A 230 -8.23 -7.12 -8.16
C TRP A 230 -8.30 -5.86 -9.03
N GLY A 231 -7.38 -5.66 -9.97
CA GLY A 231 -7.33 -4.44 -10.77
C GLY A 231 -7.04 -3.20 -9.92
N CYS A 232 -6.31 -3.35 -8.80
CA CYS A 232 -5.90 -2.21 -8.00
C CYS A 232 -4.97 -1.28 -8.81
N ARG A 233 -5.13 0.02 -8.60
CA ARG A 233 -4.32 1.11 -9.17
C ARG A 233 -3.92 2.17 -8.14
N ILE A 234 -4.63 2.22 -7.02
CA ILE A 234 -4.31 3.09 -5.89
C ILE A 234 -3.69 2.22 -4.81
N PHE A 235 -2.49 2.55 -4.37
CA PHE A 235 -1.81 1.85 -3.29
C PHE A 235 -1.51 2.83 -2.17
N TYR A 236 -1.78 2.43 -0.93
CA TYR A 236 -1.29 3.14 0.25
C TYR A 236 -0.26 2.24 0.94
N VAL A 237 0.80 2.80 1.52
CA VAL A 237 1.89 2.02 2.12
C VAL A 237 2.06 2.36 3.62
N ASP A 238 1.46 1.54 4.49
CA ASP A 238 1.42 1.63 5.97
C ASP A 238 2.20 0.44 6.59
N SER A 239 3.29 0.62 7.34
CA SER A 239 4.02 1.88 7.53
C SER A 239 5.02 2.08 6.40
N ASN A 240 5.80 3.16 6.47
CA ASN A 240 6.82 3.52 5.49
C ASN A 240 8.23 3.27 6.05
N ALA A 241 8.50 2.11 6.67
CA ALA A 241 9.76 1.81 7.36
C ALA A 241 11.02 1.77 6.45
N ALA A 242 12.21 2.09 6.96
CA ALA A 242 13.48 1.94 6.23
C ALA A 242 14.03 0.50 6.24
N SER A 243 14.78 0.08 5.21
CA SER A 243 15.57 -1.16 5.26
C SER A 243 16.79 -1.06 6.20
N GLN A 244 17.24 -2.18 6.78
CA GLN A 244 18.36 -2.29 7.72
C GLN A 244 19.67 -1.69 7.21
N GLU A 245 20.03 -1.88 5.94
CA GLU A 245 21.25 -1.28 5.39
C GLU A 245 21.22 0.26 5.46
N LEU A 246 20.04 0.87 5.26
CA LEU A 246 19.84 2.31 5.34
C LEU A 246 19.87 2.77 6.79
N ILE A 247 19.16 2.08 7.69
CA ILE A 247 19.21 2.38 9.13
C ILE A 247 20.66 2.31 9.63
N SER A 248 21.41 1.24 9.31
CA SER A 248 22.80 1.08 9.72
C SER A 248 23.75 2.11 9.08
N ALA A 249 23.55 2.49 7.82
CA ALA A 249 24.35 3.53 7.17
C ALA A 249 24.05 4.94 7.70
N GLN A 250 22.81 5.21 8.12
CA GLN A 250 22.31 6.55 8.47
C GLN A 250 22.18 6.76 10.01
N GLN A 251 22.38 5.71 10.80
CA GLN A 251 22.35 5.70 12.28
C GLN A 251 23.29 6.72 12.94
N MET A 252 24.39 7.09 12.27
CA MET A 252 25.33 8.09 12.80
C MET A 252 24.88 9.55 12.59
N GLN A 253 23.80 9.82 11.84
CA GLN A 253 23.52 11.19 11.38
C GLN A 253 22.08 11.69 11.54
N CYS A 254 21.02 10.91 11.25
CA CYS A 254 19.65 11.46 11.22
C CYS A 254 18.50 10.53 11.69
N ASN A 255 18.76 9.30 12.12
CA ASN A 255 17.72 8.29 12.46
C ASN A 255 16.54 8.22 11.45
N PRO A 256 16.78 8.03 10.15
CA PRO A 256 15.69 7.85 9.20
C PRO A 256 15.10 6.45 9.36
N THR A 257 13.95 6.37 10.02
CA THR A 257 13.12 5.16 10.08
C THR A 257 12.28 4.98 8.80
N TRP A 258 12.58 5.69 7.70
CA TRP A 258 11.71 5.76 6.51
C TRP A 258 12.31 5.24 5.19
N ALA A 259 11.49 4.64 4.32
CA ALA A 259 11.92 4.13 3.01
C ALA A 259 12.25 5.26 2.01
N PRO A 260 13.32 5.13 1.19
CA PRO A 260 13.83 6.22 0.36
C PRO A 260 12.91 6.57 -0.80
N ALA A 261 12.91 7.85 -1.18
CA ALA A 261 12.15 8.37 -2.34
C ALA A 261 12.46 7.62 -3.66
N TRP A 262 13.69 7.11 -3.81
CA TRP A 262 14.09 6.23 -4.92
C TRP A 262 13.23 4.96 -5.02
N LEU A 263 12.91 4.31 -3.90
CA LEU A 263 12.09 3.09 -3.90
C LEU A 263 10.71 3.36 -4.51
N TYR A 264 10.08 4.47 -4.12
CA TYR A 264 8.79 4.88 -4.68
C TYR A 264 8.91 5.34 -6.13
N THR A 265 10.01 5.99 -6.51
CA THR A 265 10.29 6.36 -7.92
C THR A 265 10.35 5.12 -8.80
N GLU A 266 11.07 4.09 -8.36
CA GLU A 266 11.25 2.83 -9.09
C GLU A 266 9.95 2.01 -9.14
N LEU A 267 9.13 2.02 -8.07
CA LEU A 267 7.79 1.44 -8.11
C LEU A 267 6.88 2.16 -9.14
N HIS A 268 6.86 3.50 -9.19
CA HIS A 268 6.08 4.23 -10.21
C HIS A 268 6.61 3.99 -11.63
N ARG A 269 7.93 3.83 -11.80
CA ARG A 269 8.53 3.49 -13.09
C ARG A 269 8.12 2.09 -13.57
N ARG A 270 7.92 1.14 -12.66
CA ARG A 270 7.41 -0.22 -12.95
C ARG A 270 5.91 -0.25 -13.18
N HIS A 271 5.15 0.57 -12.44
CA HIS A 271 3.69 0.62 -12.45
C HIS A 271 3.19 2.01 -12.82
N PRO A 272 3.44 2.47 -14.06
CA PRO A 272 3.09 3.83 -14.45
C PRO A 272 1.58 4.07 -14.37
N ASP A 273 0.71 3.09 -14.60
CA ASP A 273 -0.74 3.26 -14.48
C ASP A 273 -1.26 3.28 -13.02
N CYS A 274 -0.37 3.29 -12.03
CA CYS A 274 -0.71 3.31 -10.60
C CYS A 274 -0.30 4.61 -9.89
N VAL A 275 -0.94 4.89 -8.76
CA VAL A 275 -0.54 5.90 -7.78
C VAL A 275 -0.25 5.23 -6.43
N ILE A 276 0.87 5.56 -5.81
CA ILE A 276 1.36 4.89 -4.60
C ILE A 276 1.64 5.95 -3.52
N PHE A 277 0.86 5.91 -2.44
CA PHE A 277 0.92 6.84 -1.32
C PHE A 277 1.73 6.23 -0.16
N PRO A 278 3.01 6.60 0.00
CA PRO A 278 3.76 6.33 1.22
C PRO A 278 3.16 7.06 2.43
N GLU A 279 3.03 6.33 3.53
CA GLU A 279 2.74 6.90 4.84
C GLU A 279 3.83 7.89 5.31
N GLU A 280 3.41 8.93 6.04
CA GLU A 280 4.27 9.83 6.82
C GLU A 280 5.59 10.26 6.14
N ILE A 281 5.50 10.96 4.99
CA ILE A 281 6.69 11.61 4.41
C ILE A 281 6.91 12.99 5.04
N TYR A 282 7.97 13.09 5.84
CA TYR A 282 8.35 14.30 6.56
C TYR A 282 8.65 15.49 5.62
N THR A 283 8.24 16.68 6.04
CA THR A 283 8.43 17.95 5.31
C THR A 283 9.81 18.57 5.50
N GLY A 284 10.75 17.81 6.03
CA GLY A 284 12.14 18.22 6.14
C GLY A 284 12.80 18.13 4.78
N SER A 285 13.18 19.29 4.22
CA SER A 285 14.36 19.29 3.36
C SER A 285 15.55 18.87 4.23
N PHE A 286 15.90 17.59 4.19
CA PHE A 286 17.20 17.15 4.66
C PHE A 286 18.22 17.76 3.71
N LYS A 287 18.65 18.99 4.01
CA LYS A 287 19.88 19.55 3.47
C LYS A 287 20.98 18.59 3.88
N PHE A 288 21.40 17.80 2.91
CA PHE A 288 22.59 16.97 2.90
C PHE A 288 23.58 17.41 3.97
N SER A 289 23.74 16.59 5.00
CA SER A 289 24.86 16.75 5.94
C SER A 289 26.16 16.73 5.13
N SER A 290 27.15 17.49 5.56
CA SER A 290 28.45 17.64 4.87
C SER A 290 29.35 16.38 4.95
N ALA A 291 28.74 15.19 5.09
CA ALA A 291 29.38 13.95 5.54
C ALA A 291 29.30 12.78 4.54
N GLY A 292 28.93 13.04 3.27
CA GLY A 292 29.57 12.32 2.15
C GLY A 292 28.94 11.03 1.61
N ILE A 293 27.64 10.76 1.80
CA ILE A 293 26.94 9.77 0.93
C ILE A 293 26.63 10.44 -0.42
N ASN A 294 27.65 10.52 -1.28
CA ASN A 294 27.55 11.03 -2.65
C ASN A 294 27.08 9.91 -3.62
N ASP A 295 25.96 9.26 -3.31
CA ASP A 295 25.32 8.29 -4.21
C ASP A 295 24.00 8.87 -4.76
N PRO A 296 23.92 9.15 -6.08
CA PRO A 296 22.69 9.62 -6.73
C PRO A 296 21.47 8.71 -6.52
N ALA A 297 21.65 7.41 -6.28
CA ALA A 297 20.54 6.46 -6.08
C ALA A 297 19.81 6.63 -4.75
N TYR A 298 20.40 7.32 -3.76
CA TYR A 298 19.85 7.45 -2.40
C TYR A 298 19.51 8.90 -2.02
N GLN A 299 19.52 9.82 -2.99
CA GLN A 299 19.16 11.22 -2.74
C GLN A 299 17.67 11.35 -2.40
N TYR A 300 17.40 11.78 -1.16
CA TYR A 300 16.07 12.13 -0.70
C TYR A 300 15.68 13.53 -1.20
N GLU A 301 15.04 13.58 -2.36
CA GLU A 301 14.16 14.71 -2.68
C GLU A 301 12.70 14.25 -2.58
N ARG A 302 11.90 15.00 -1.82
CA ARG A 302 10.43 14.84 -1.76
C ARG A 302 9.78 14.94 -3.15
N ALA A 303 10.46 15.63 -4.07
CA ALA A 303 10.14 15.69 -5.49
C ALA A 303 10.04 14.30 -6.14
N ALA A 304 10.91 13.35 -5.79
CA ALA A 304 10.93 11.99 -6.33
C ALA A 304 9.81 11.11 -5.75
N SER A 305 9.48 11.26 -4.46
CA SER A 305 8.39 10.51 -3.82
C SER A 305 7.01 11.08 -4.09
N ARG A 306 6.87 12.32 -4.59
CA ARG A 306 5.65 12.97 -5.12
C ARG A 306 4.45 13.16 -4.19
N TYR A 307 4.44 12.52 -3.02
CA TYR A 307 3.34 12.50 -2.06
C TYR A 307 3.83 12.69 -0.62
N THR A 308 2.90 13.14 0.21
CA THR A 308 2.95 13.08 1.68
C THR A 308 1.51 12.78 2.14
N GLU A 309 1.34 11.85 3.09
CA GLU A 309 0.12 11.79 3.91
C GLU A 309 0.32 12.64 5.18
N LEU A 310 -0.75 13.29 5.62
CA LEU A 310 -0.79 14.10 6.84
C LEU A 310 -1.48 13.31 7.96
N ARG A 311 -0.70 12.90 8.96
CA ARG A 311 -1.23 12.31 10.20
C ARG A 311 -1.15 13.25 11.41
N ASN A 312 -0.40 14.34 11.35
CA ASN A 312 -0.16 15.20 12.50
C ASN A 312 0.03 16.68 12.16
N GLN A 313 -0.31 17.54 13.13
CA GLN A 313 -0.33 19.02 13.03
C GLN A 313 1.04 19.70 12.80
N TRP A 314 2.12 18.92 12.76
CA TRP A 314 3.50 19.43 12.64
C TRP A 314 4.07 19.29 11.22
N GLN A 315 3.39 18.55 10.35
CA GLN A 315 3.76 18.40 8.93
C GLN A 315 3.11 19.50 8.10
N SER A 316 3.89 20.21 7.26
CA SER A 316 3.34 21.13 6.26
C SER A 316 2.56 20.34 5.18
N PRO A 317 1.24 20.58 5.01
CA PRO A 317 0.43 19.95 3.95
C PRO A 317 0.85 20.32 2.53
N PHE A 318 1.67 21.36 2.38
CA PHE A 318 1.80 22.08 1.13
C PHE A 318 3.09 21.71 0.42
N VAL A 319 2.94 21.38 -0.86
CA VAL A 319 4.03 21.31 -1.82
C VAL A 319 4.65 22.71 -1.95
N GLY A 320 5.93 22.84 -1.62
CA GLY A 320 6.69 24.08 -1.75
C GLY A 320 6.89 24.51 -3.20
N SER A 321 7.18 25.79 -3.43
CA SER A 321 7.54 26.30 -4.76
C SER A 321 8.74 25.56 -5.37
N ASN A 322 9.73 25.23 -4.54
CA ASN A 322 10.94 24.52 -4.96
C ASN A 322 10.63 23.05 -5.33
N GLU A 323 9.75 22.39 -4.56
CA GLU A 323 9.30 21.02 -4.84
C GLU A 323 8.49 20.96 -6.15
N THR A 324 7.64 21.97 -6.39
CA THR A 324 6.91 22.11 -7.67
C THR A 324 7.86 22.42 -8.83
N ALA A 325 8.94 23.17 -8.61
CA ALA A 325 9.91 23.46 -9.66
C ALA A 325 10.73 22.22 -10.05
N ALA A 326 11.04 21.34 -9.09
CA ALA A 326 11.71 20.07 -9.34
C ALA A 326 10.79 19.03 -10.00
N VAL A 327 9.55 18.89 -9.49
CA VAL A 327 8.55 17.96 -10.03
C VAL A 327 7.18 18.65 -10.15
N PRO A 328 6.83 19.20 -11.34
CA PRO A 328 5.67 20.07 -11.54
C PRO A 328 4.28 19.48 -11.24
N ASP A 329 4.17 18.16 -11.19
CA ASP A 329 2.92 17.39 -11.06
C ASP A 329 2.77 16.63 -9.72
N THR A 330 3.65 16.91 -8.76
CA THR A 330 3.61 16.42 -7.36
C THR A 330 2.35 16.90 -6.61
N PHE A 331 1.84 16.10 -5.66
CA PHE A 331 0.62 16.45 -4.90
C PHE A 331 0.50 15.74 -3.54
N THR A 332 -0.15 16.37 -2.57
CA THR A 332 -0.36 15.82 -1.22
C THR A 332 -1.63 14.96 -1.13
N LEU A 333 -1.62 13.86 -0.36
CA LEU A 333 -2.84 13.16 0.05
C LEU A 333 -3.31 13.69 1.41
N ILE A 334 -4.51 14.28 1.44
CA ILE A 334 -5.02 15.04 2.59
C ILE A 334 -6.21 14.30 3.19
N CYS A 335 -6.02 13.64 4.34
CA CYS A 335 -7.08 12.88 5.02
C CYS A 335 -7.97 13.81 5.86
N ALA A 336 -9.17 14.11 5.38
CA ALA A 336 -10.16 15.01 5.98
C ALA A 336 -10.78 14.52 7.30
N SER A 337 -10.53 13.27 7.70
CA SER A 337 -10.99 12.69 8.98
C SER A 337 -9.87 12.59 10.03
N ASN A 338 -8.63 12.28 9.63
CA ASN A 338 -7.46 12.35 10.50
C ASN A 338 -7.06 13.80 10.80
N ILE A 339 -7.15 14.67 9.79
CA ILE A 339 -7.00 16.11 9.95
C ILE A 339 -8.27 16.61 10.60
N GLY A 340 -8.17 16.93 11.89
CA GLY A 340 -8.99 17.98 12.43
C GLY A 340 -8.79 19.25 11.59
N SER A 341 -9.74 19.53 10.69
CA SER A 341 -10.05 20.89 10.25
C SER A 341 -10.66 21.73 11.39
N SER A 342 -10.30 21.39 12.63
CA SER A 342 -10.55 22.11 13.86
C SER A 342 -9.72 23.40 13.94
N ASP A 343 -8.72 23.56 13.08
CA ASP A 343 -8.19 24.88 12.73
C ASP A 343 -8.77 25.36 11.38
N PRO A 344 -9.73 26.31 11.38
CA PRO A 344 -10.19 26.99 10.18
C PRO A 344 -9.08 27.66 9.35
N ALA A 345 -7.93 27.98 9.94
CA ALA A 345 -6.81 28.64 9.26
C ALA A 345 -6.17 27.81 8.13
N ASP A 346 -6.35 26.49 8.10
CA ASP A 346 -5.87 25.64 7.00
C ASP A 346 -6.85 25.53 5.83
N THR A 347 -8.14 25.84 6.02
CA THR A 347 -9.15 25.77 4.94
C THR A 347 -8.77 26.60 3.70
N PRO A 348 -8.36 27.88 3.82
CA PRO A 348 -7.91 28.68 2.66
C PRO A 348 -6.75 28.05 1.90
N LYS A 349 -5.86 27.34 2.60
CA LYS A 349 -4.67 26.72 2.01
C LYS A 349 -5.03 25.41 1.29
N ILE A 350 -5.97 24.63 1.83
CA ILE A 350 -6.55 23.45 1.16
C ILE A 350 -7.29 23.86 -0.11
N ILE A 351 -8.08 24.94 -0.06
CA ILE A 351 -8.75 25.53 -1.22
C ILE A 351 -7.73 25.94 -2.30
N ALA A 352 -6.64 26.61 -1.92
CA ALA A 352 -5.57 26.98 -2.86
C ALA A 352 -4.86 25.74 -3.46
N ALA A 353 -4.62 24.68 -2.67
CA ALA A 353 -4.03 23.44 -3.15
C ALA A 353 -4.94 22.70 -4.16
N LEU A 354 -6.25 22.70 -3.92
CA LEU A 354 -7.26 22.19 -4.85
C LEU A 354 -7.27 22.96 -6.18
N GLN A 355 -7.32 24.29 -6.12
CA GLN A 355 -7.28 25.17 -7.30
C GLN A 355 -5.99 24.98 -8.12
N ALA A 356 -4.87 24.68 -7.46
CA ALA A 356 -3.59 24.41 -8.11
C ALA A 356 -3.41 22.94 -8.57
N HIS A 357 -4.40 22.06 -8.38
CA HIS A 357 -4.32 20.62 -8.63
C HIS A 357 -3.20 19.88 -7.84
N ARG A 358 -2.80 20.42 -6.69
CA ARG A 358 -1.67 19.93 -5.84
C ARG A 358 -2.09 19.08 -4.65
N CYS A 359 -3.34 18.62 -4.60
CA CYS A 359 -3.75 17.62 -3.62
C CYS A 359 -4.80 16.65 -4.16
N ILE A 360 -4.90 15.51 -3.48
CA ILE A 360 -6.07 14.63 -3.48
C ILE A 360 -6.61 14.60 -2.05
N LEU A 361 -7.92 14.73 -1.91
CA LEU A 361 -8.59 14.64 -0.60
C LEU A 361 -8.98 13.18 -0.33
N MET A 362 -8.86 12.74 0.91
CA MET A 362 -9.29 11.41 1.38
C MET A 362 -10.26 11.55 2.55
N ALA A 363 -11.30 10.71 2.61
CA ALA A 363 -12.18 10.62 3.78
C ALA A 363 -12.53 9.16 4.09
N ASP A 364 -12.92 8.91 5.33
CA ASP A 364 -13.44 7.63 5.77
C ASP A 364 -14.87 7.44 5.25
N VAL A 365 -15.14 6.33 4.56
CA VAL A 365 -16.42 6.15 3.85
C VAL A 365 -17.24 4.95 4.29
N TRP A 366 -16.78 4.16 5.27
CA TRP A 366 -17.56 3.05 5.84
C TRP A 366 -18.69 3.50 6.78
N HIS A 367 -18.64 4.76 7.23
CA HIS A 367 -19.74 5.48 7.88
C HIS A 367 -20.04 6.80 7.16
N ASN A 368 -21.08 7.53 7.58
CA ASN A 368 -21.31 8.92 7.15
C ASN A 368 -20.34 9.84 7.91
N ASP A 369 -19.07 9.81 7.52
CA ASP A 369 -18.02 10.64 8.11
C ASP A 369 -18.21 12.16 7.85
N PRO A 370 -17.93 13.04 8.82
CA PRO A 370 -17.95 14.49 8.61
C PRO A 370 -17.02 14.97 7.48
N GLY A 371 -15.89 14.30 7.26
CA GLY A 371 -14.94 14.56 6.18
C GLY A 371 -15.58 14.49 4.78
N ILE A 372 -16.60 13.65 4.56
CA ILE A 372 -17.35 13.62 3.29
C ILE A 372 -18.06 14.96 3.04
N THR A 373 -18.59 15.58 4.08
CA THR A 373 -19.26 16.89 3.99
C THR A 373 -18.23 18.01 3.79
N LEU A 374 -17.14 17.95 4.54
CA LEU A 374 -16.04 18.91 4.49
C LEU A 374 -15.34 18.95 3.12
N ILE A 375 -15.05 17.79 2.53
CA ILE A 375 -14.50 17.66 1.17
C ILE A 375 -15.39 18.38 0.15
N LYS A 376 -16.71 18.22 0.25
CA LYS A 376 -17.66 18.89 -0.66
C LYS A 376 -17.70 20.41 -0.48
N ILE A 377 -17.51 20.91 0.74
CA ILE A 377 -17.38 22.35 1.02
C ILE A 377 -16.13 22.87 0.34
N TRP A 378 -14.95 22.28 0.61
CA TRP A 378 -13.69 22.70 0.00
C TRP A 378 -13.70 22.61 -1.54
N GLN A 379 -14.30 21.56 -2.12
CA GLN A 379 -14.49 21.44 -3.58
C GLN A 379 -15.38 22.55 -4.16
N THR A 380 -16.37 23.01 -3.40
CA THR A 380 -17.29 24.08 -3.81
C THR A 380 -16.59 25.43 -3.72
N ASP A 381 -15.93 25.72 -2.60
CA ASP A 381 -15.23 26.98 -2.35
C ASP A 381 -14.02 27.18 -3.29
N ALA A 382 -13.35 26.08 -3.65
CA ALA A 382 -12.29 26.07 -4.66
C ALA A 382 -12.80 26.16 -6.10
N GLY A 383 -14.10 25.95 -6.36
CA GLY A 383 -14.67 25.93 -7.71
C GLY A 383 -14.35 24.67 -8.54
N VAL A 384 -13.78 23.63 -7.92
CA VAL A 384 -13.24 22.42 -8.59
C VAL A 384 -14.20 21.22 -8.50
N ASN A 385 -15.51 21.49 -8.59
CA ASN A 385 -16.55 20.65 -8.02
C ASN A 385 -16.76 19.28 -8.74
N GLY A 386 -15.81 18.36 -8.55
CA GLY A 386 -15.69 17.05 -9.19
C GLY A 386 -15.37 17.13 -10.67
N PHE A 387 -14.08 17.33 -10.97
CA PHE A 387 -13.46 17.32 -12.32
C PHE A 387 -14.04 16.27 -13.29
#